data_AF-Q23A71-F1
#
_entry.id   AF-Q23A71-F1
#
_cell.length_a   1.000
_cell.length_b   1.000
_cell.length_c   1.000
_cell.angle_alpha   90.00
_cell.angle_beta   90.00
_cell.angle_gamma   90.00
#
_symmetry.space_group_name_H-M   'P 1'
#
loop_
_entity.id
_entity.type
_entity.pdbx_description
1 polymer ?
#
loop_
_entity_poly.entity_id
_entity_poly.type
_entity_poly.pdbx_seq_one_letter_code
_entity_poly.pdbx_strand_id
1 'polypeptide(L)'
;MRYLIETYPFSKNINTDEMFSEEQSFNILRSLETNYIKEFVKIVKKKQNLNENGQNFDNSQTYRVQQKILESFIFEKPELENTLKQFPIFDLLLLLKEKSILNELQFQKSNLNDGNQRIEIVKNMNNQFEISLNETNYQGSYKGKDTNCISQILERDKKYIFRIQFEKRNDPNYFMIGLMKNENFNRDYGYNDKMSYYLGLENNKMKYNGGQGIEKFVKGDRKQLLDENSTLELRVWLEGKQVEVLNYPDYSYKVEIQDEYKQNLSQKDLCLYFYLYGHQDKYILKEALIVEQF
;
A
#
# COMPACT_ATOMS: atom_id res chain seq x y z
N MET A 1 -18.33 43.48 -41.32
CA MET A 1 -19.26 42.42 -41.78
C MET A 1 -18.63 41.36 -42.66
N ARG A 2 -17.62 41.65 -43.50
CA ARG A 2 -16.93 40.60 -44.31
C ARG A 2 -16.12 39.59 -43.48
N TYR A 3 -15.48 40.03 -42.39
CA TYR A 3 -14.67 39.15 -41.51
C TYR A 3 -15.45 38.04 -40.78
N LEU A 4 -16.74 38.25 -40.49
CA LEU A 4 -17.57 37.27 -39.76
C LEU A 4 -18.06 36.13 -40.65
N ILE A 5 -18.06 36.31 -41.98
CA ILE A 5 -18.50 35.30 -42.94
C ILE A 5 -17.37 34.30 -43.22
N GLU A 6 -16.11 34.77 -43.18
CA GLU A 6 -14.92 33.94 -43.45
C GLU A 6 -14.54 33.01 -42.29
N THR A 7 -14.89 33.36 -41.04
CA THR A 7 -14.54 32.55 -39.85
C THR A 7 -15.65 31.59 -39.40
N TYR A 8 -16.87 31.73 -39.93
CA TYR A 8 -18.04 30.92 -39.56
C TYR A 8 -17.91 29.41 -39.84
N PRO A 9 -17.17 28.94 -40.87
CA PRO A 9 -16.93 27.51 -41.06
C PRO A 9 -15.99 26.92 -40.00
N PHE A 10 -15.13 27.74 -39.40
CA PHE A 10 -14.15 27.31 -38.40
C PHE A 10 -14.72 27.32 -36.97
N SER A 11 -15.70 28.19 -36.68
CA SER A 11 -16.33 28.26 -35.37
C SER A 11 -17.29 27.10 -35.06
N LYS A 12 -17.71 26.33 -36.07
CA LYS A 12 -18.56 25.15 -35.88
C LYS A 12 -17.83 23.94 -35.27
N ASN A 13 -16.49 23.95 -35.27
CA ASN A 13 -15.66 22.85 -34.77
C ASN A 13 -14.95 23.16 -33.44
N ILE A 14 -15.18 24.33 -32.86
CA ILE A 14 -14.56 24.68 -31.57
C ILE A 14 -15.56 24.32 -30.48
N ASN A 15 -15.29 23.21 -29.80
CA ASN A 15 -16.03 22.82 -28.60
C ASN A 15 -15.63 23.78 -27.47
N THR A 16 -16.43 24.83 -27.26
CA THR A 16 -16.13 25.88 -26.29
C THR A 16 -16.01 25.35 -24.86
N ASP A 17 -16.61 24.20 -24.57
CA ASP A 17 -16.53 23.55 -23.26
C ASP A 17 -15.13 22.97 -22.97
N GLU A 18 -14.37 22.56 -24.01
CA GLU A 18 -12.96 22.14 -23.87
C GLU A 18 -12.05 23.34 -23.59
N MET A 19 -12.31 24.50 -24.21
CA MET A 19 -11.52 25.72 -23.99
C MET A 19 -11.53 26.18 -22.53
N PHE A 20 -12.66 26.05 -21.83
CA PHE A 20 -12.74 26.41 -20.40
C PHE A 20 -12.03 25.39 -19.48
N SER A 21 -11.89 24.14 -19.90
CA SER A 21 -11.10 23.12 -19.19
C SER A 21 -9.58 23.31 -19.38
N GLU A 22 -9.18 23.83 -20.54
CA GLU A 22 -7.78 24.17 -20.83
C GLU A 22 -7.30 25.42 -20.07
N GLU A 23 -8.19 26.37 -19.78
CA GLU A 23 -7.83 27.59 -19.04
C GLU A 23 -7.34 27.29 -17.61
N GLN A 24 -7.98 26.34 -16.92
CA GLN A 24 -7.53 25.90 -15.59
C GLN A 24 -6.16 25.20 -15.65
N SER A 25 -5.97 24.34 -16.65
CA SER A 25 -4.70 23.65 -16.92
C SER A 25 -3.58 24.64 -17.25
N PHE A 26 -3.89 25.69 -18.00
CA PHE A 26 -2.96 26.75 -18.39
C PHE A 26 -2.63 27.69 -17.21
N ASN A 27 -3.61 27.97 -16.34
CA ASN A 27 -3.39 28.76 -15.12
C ASN A 27 -2.53 28.03 -14.09
N ILE A 28 -2.64 26.70 -13.99
CA ILE A 28 -1.72 25.86 -13.18
C ILE A 28 -0.30 25.92 -13.77
N LEU A 29 -0.15 25.80 -15.09
CA LEU A 29 1.16 25.95 -15.74
C LEU A 29 1.76 27.34 -15.50
N ARG A 30 0.93 28.39 -15.39
CA ARG A 30 1.37 29.76 -15.14
C ARG A 30 1.71 30.05 -13.68
N SER A 31 1.18 29.27 -12.74
CA SER A 31 1.51 29.38 -11.31
C SER A 31 2.79 28.66 -10.92
N LEU A 32 3.31 27.78 -11.79
CA LEU A 32 4.62 27.16 -11.63
C LEU A 32 5.74 28.19 -11.85
N GLU A 33 6.75 28.20 -10.98
CA GLU A 33 7.93 29.03 -11.21
C GLU A 33 8.62 28.63 -12.54
N THR A 34 9.20 29.61 -13.23
CA THR A 34 9.72 29.46 -14.60
C THR A 34 10.75 28.33 -14.75
N ASN A 35 11.46 27.98 -13.69
CA ASN A 35 12.42 26.86 -13.71
C ASN A 35 11.73 25.48 -13.75
N TYR A 36 10.58 25.31 -13.09
CA TYR A 36 9.80 24.09 -13.14
C TYR A 36 9.21 23.87 -14.55
N ILE A 37 8.73 24.95 -15.18
CA ILE A 37 8.24 24.92 -16.56
C ILE A 37 9.37 24.52 -17.53
N LYS A 38 10.58 25.05 -17.34
CA LYS A 38 11.73 24.71 -18.19
C LYS A 38 12.13 23.24 -18.09
N GLU A 39 12.14 22.68 -16.88
CA GLU A 39 12.45 21.26 -16.68
C GLU A 39 11.33 20.35 -17.18
N PHE A 40 10.07 20.73 -16.97
CA PHE A 40 8.92 20.02 -17.55
C PHE A 40 8.97 20.00 -19.09
N VAL A 41 9.26 21.13 -19.73
CA VAL A 41 9.39 21.24 -21.20
C VAL A 41 10.57 20.40 -21.71
N LYS A 42 11.69 20.33 -20.99
CA LYS A 42 12.80 19.42 -21.33
C LYS A 42 12.35 17.95 -21.32
N ILE A 43 11.61 17.54 -20.29
CA ILE A 43 11.12 16.16 -20.14
C ILE A 43 10.16 15.81 -21.29
N VAL A 44 9.21 16.69 -21.60
CA VAL A 44 8.24 16.48 -22.69
C VAL A 44 8.93 16.38 -24.05
N LYS A 45 9.89 17.27 -24.35
CA LYS A 45 10.66 17.21 -25.60
C LYS A 45 11.48 15.93 -25.72
N LYS A 46 12.08 15.47 -24.61
CA LYS A 46 12.88 14.25 -24.62
C LYS A 46 12.02 13.00 -24.80
N LYS A 47 10.78 13.00 -24.29
CA LYS A 47 9.77 11.95 -24.55
C LYS A 47 9.30 11.92 -26.01
N GLN A 48 9.08 13.07 -26.63
CA GLN A 48 8.74 13.14 -28.06
C GLN A 48 9.84 12.52 -28.93
N ASN A 49 11.11 12.84 -28.64
CA ASN A 49 12.26 12.26 -29.34
C ASN A 49 12.41 10.73 -29.13
N LEU A 50 11.92 10.19 -28.02
CA LEU A 50 11.92 8.75 -27.75
C LEU A 50 10.80 8.04 -28.52
N ASN A 51 9.64 8.66 -28.66
CA ASN A 51 8.49 8.10 -29.39
C ASN A 51 8.70 8.12 -30.92
N GLU A 52 9.43 9.10 -31.45
CA GLU A 52 9.78 9.16 -32.88
C GLU A 52 10.70 8.01 -33.35
N ASN A 53 11.34 7.29 -32.42
CA ASN A 53 12.22 6.14 -32.71
C ASN A 53 11.58 4.78 -32.37
N GLY A 54 10.28 4.75 -32.05
CA GLY A 54 9.58 3.55 -31.60
C GLY A 54 9.03 2.68 -32.74
N GLN A 55 9.85 1.79 -33.30
CA GLN A 55 9.33 0.54 -33.86
C GLN A 55 10.04 -0.67 -33.24
N ASN A 56 9.22 -1.45 -32.54
CA ASN A 56 9.47 -2.77 -31.97
C ASN A 56 10.55 -2.86 -30.88
N PHE A 57 10.63 -4.05 -30.28
CA PHE A 57 11.73 -4.58 -29.47
C PHE A 57 11.48 -4.71 -27.96
N ASP A 58 10.77 -5.78 -27.61
CA ASP A 58 10.81 -6.40 -26.28
C ASP A 58 12.16 -7.12 -25.97
N ASN A 59 13.24 -6.89 -26.73
CA ASN A 59 14.54 -7.54 -26.47
C ASN A 59 15.80 -6.83 -27.03
N SER A 60 15.74 -5.55 -27.46
CA SER A 60 16.92 -4.90 -28.04
C SER A 60 17.79 -4.17 -27.00
N GLN A 61 19.06 -3.91 -27.34
CA GLN A 61 20.00 -3.10 -26.54
C GLN A 61 19.43 -1.73 -26.15
N THR A 62 18.43 -1.24 -26.87
CA THR A 62 17.70 0.01 -26.60
C THR A 62 16.93 -0.03 -25.27
N TYR A 63 16.38 -1.18 -24.85
CA TYR A 63 15.73 -1.32 -23.53
C TYR A 63 16.73 -1.13 -22.39
N ARG A 64 17.95 -1.67 -22.54
CA ARG A 64 19.04 -1.49 -21.58
C ARG A 64 19.57 -0.06 -21.56
N VAL A 65 19.51 0.64 -22.70
CA VAL A 65 19.84 2.07 -22.78
C VAL A 65 18.74 2.92 -22.14
N GLN A 66 17.46 2.56 -22.31
CA GLN A 66 16.34 3.22 -21.62
C GLN A 66 16.41 3.04 -20.11
N GLN A 67 16.70 1.83 -19.60
CA GLN A 67 16.95 1.60 -18.18
C GLN A 67 18.11 2.45 -17.65
N LYS A 68 19.25 2.51 -18.36
CA LYS A 68 20.38 3.38 -17.97
C LYS A 68 20.03 4.88 -17.98
N ILE A 69 19.18 5.32 -18.91
CA ILE A 69 18.71 6.72 -18.97
C ILE A 69 17.74 7.00 -17.81
N LEU A 70 16.86 6.06 -17.47
CA LEU A 70 15.95 6.17 -16.33
C LEU A 70 16.70 6.18 -14.99
N GLU A 71 17.69 5.31 -14.83
CA GLU A 71 18.59 5.27 -13.67
C GLU A 71 19.43 6.55 -13.52
N SER A 72 19.64 7.29 -14.62
CA SER A 72 20.35 8.58 -14.60
C SER A 72 19.50 9.76 -14.10
N PHE A 73 18.18 9.59 -13.96
CA PHE A 73 17.32 10.61 -13.36
C PHE A 73 17.39 10.54 -11.82
N ILE A 74 18.42 11.17 -11.25
CA ILE A 74 18.48 11.50 -9.83
C ILE A 74 17.98 12.95 -9.69
N PHE A 75 16.84 13.14 -9.04
CA PHE A 75 16.34 14.48 -8.76
C PHE A 75 17.13 15.06 -7.59
N GLU A 76 17.82 16.17 -7.82
CA GLU A 76 18.67 16.81 -6.80
C GLU A 76 17.88 17.41 -5.62
N LYS A 77 16.55 17.49 -5.71
CA LYS A 77 15.70 18.16 -4.71
C LYS A 77 14.47 17.33 -4.30
N PRO A 78 14.31 17.03 -2.99
CA PRO A 78 13.13 16.38 -2.44
C PRO A 78 11.81 17.14 -2.68
N GLU A 79 11.85 18.48 -2.79
CA GLU A 79 10.64 19.26 -3.08
C GLU A 79 10.08 18.97 -4.46
N LEU A 80 10.95 18.76 -5.47
CA LEU A 80 10.53 18.43 -6.82
C LEU A 80 9.89 17.04 -6.87
N GLU A 81 10.43 16.08 -6.14
CA GLU A 81 9.84 14.74 -6.00
C GLU A 81 8.44 14.81 -5.37
N ASN A 82 8.27 15.63 -4.33
CA ASN A 82 6.97 15.85 -3.68
C ASN A 82 5.97 16.58 -4.58
N THR A 83 6.42 17.55 -5.38
CA THR A 83 5.57 18.23 -6.37
C THR A 83 5.16 17.27 -7.50
N LEU A 84 6.06 16.40 -7.96
CA LEU A 84 5.77 15.44 -9.01
C LEU A 84 4.83 14.32 -8.54
N LYS A 85 4.88 13.91 -7.26
CA LYS A 85 3.90 13.00 -6.63
C LYS A 85 2.46 13.54 -6.63
N GLN A 86 2.28 14.86 -6.80
CA GLN A 86 0.93 15.47 -6.91
C GLN A 86 0.34 15.35 -8.32
N PHE A 87 1.12 14.90 -9.30
CA PHE A 87 0.68 14.72 -10.68
C PHE A 87 0.56 13.22 -11.02
N PRO A 88 -0.65 12.69 -11.30
CA PRO A 88 -0.89 11.26 -11.50
C PRO A 88 -0.16 10.63 -12.69
N ILE A 89 0.43 11.43 -13.59
CA ILE A 89 1.25 10.94 -14.70
C ILE A 89 2.68 10.56 -14.26
N PHE A 90 3.15 11.06 -13.12
CA PHE A 90 4.47 10.73 -12.58
C PHE A 90 4.44 9.52 -11.65
N ASP A 91 3.26 9.07 -11.20
CA ASP A 91 3.09 7.74 -10.61
C ASP A 91 3.60 6.66 -11.57
N LEU A 92 3.37 6.81 -12.89
CA LEU A 92 3.91 5.92 -13.94
C LEU A 92 5.45 5.94 -14.06
N LEU A 93 6.11 7.02 -13.62
CA LEU A 93 7.58 7.16 -13.66
C LEU A 93 8.24 6.68 -12.35
N LEU A 94 7.54 6.80 -11.21
CA LEU A 94 7.92 6.23 -9.91
C LEU A 94 7.64 4.72 -9.81
N LEU A 95 6.65 4.22 -10.57
CA LEU A 95 6.25 2.81 -10.69
C LEU A 95 7.38 1.87 -11.12
N LEU A 96 8.52 2.38 -11.60
CA LEU A 96 9.69 1.55 -11.91
C LEU A 96 10.39 0.98 -10.66
N LYS A 97 10.10 1.49 -9.45
CA LYS A 97 10.73 1.02 -8.19
C LYS A 97 9.81 0.22 -7.27
N GLU A 98 8.51 0.20 -7.54
CA GLU A 98 7.50 -0.47 -6.71
C GLU A 98 6.72 -1.47 -7.55
N LYS A 99 6.82 -2.75 -7.19
CA LYS A 99 6.04 -3.82 -7.84
C LYS A 99 4.84 -4.14 -6.96
N SER A 100 3.64 -3.85 -7.43
CA SER A 100 2.42 -4.35 -6.77
C SER A 100 2.36 -5.88 -6.88
N ILE A 101 2.18 -6.53 -5.73
CA ILE A 101 2.03 -7.98 -5.61
C ILE A 101 0.67 -8.37 -5.04
N LEU A 102 -0.24 -7.41 -4.86
CA LEU A 102 -1.55 -7.66 -4.24
C LEU A 102 -2.26 -8.84 -4.92
N ASN A 103 -2.34 -8.86 -6.25
CA ASN A 103 -3.00 -9.95 -6.96
C ASN A 103 -2.21 -11.27 -7.00
N GLU A 104 -0.93 -11.26 -6.65
CA GLU A 104 -0.06 -12.44 -6.57
C GLU A 104 -0.14 -13.12 -5.18
N LEU A 105 -0.69 -12.44 -4.17
CA LEU A 105 -0.81 -12.98 -2.82
C LEU A 105 -1.85 -14.09 -2.73
N GLN A 106 -1.44 -15.17 -2.06
CA GLN A 106 -2.24 -16.31 -1.66
C GLN A 106 -2.37 -16.32 -0.14
N PHE A 107 -3.58 -16.58 0.34
CA PHE A 107 -3.86 -16.67 1.76
C PHE A 107 -4.28 -18.09 2.14
N GLN A 108 -3.88 -18.49 3.33
CA GLN A 108 -4.21 -19.76 3.95
C GLN A 108 -5.10 -19.53 5.15
N LYS A 109 -6.08 -20.43 5.34
CA LYS A 109 -7.00 -20.44 6.47
C LYS A 109 -6.55 -21.49 7.49
N SER A 110 -6.50 -21.12 8.77
CA SER A 110 -6.00 -22.04 9.80
C SER A 110 -7.05 -23.09 10.15
N ASN A 111 -6.62 -24.31 10.48
CA ASN A 111 -7.49 -25.32 11.09
C ASN A 111 -7.74 -25.04 12.59
N LEU A 112 -7.00 -24.10 13.20
CA LEU A 112 -7.22 -23.69 14.58
C LEU A 112 -8.65 -23.16 14.75
N ASN A 113 -9.39 -23.71 15.72
CA ASN A 113 -10.78 -23.35 16.01
C ASN A 113 -11.66 -23.33 14.74
N ASP A 114 -11.53 -24.33 13.86
CA ASP A 114 -12.26 -24.46 12.60
C ASP A 114 -12.14 -23.22 11.68
N GLY A 115 -11.01 -22.50 11.71
CA GLY A 115 -10.80 -21.31 10.87
C GLY A 115 -10.99 -21.59 9.37
N ASN A 116 -10.63 -22.78 8.89
CA ASN A 116 -10.82 -23.22 7.51
C ASN A 116 -12.29 -23.17 7.05
N GLN A 117 -13.24 -23.32 7.97
CA GLN A 117 -14.67 -23.26 7.71
C GLN A 117 -15.28 -21.87 7.95
N ARG A 118 -14.66 -21.05 8.80
CA ARG A 118 -15.22 -19.76 9.28
C ARG A 118 -14.59 -18.53 8.61
N ILE A 119 -13.34 -18.65 8.16
CA ILE A 119 -12.63 -17.52 7.55
C ILE A 119 -13.16 -17.30 6.13
N GLU A 120 -13.52 -16.06 5.84
CA GLU A 120 -13.93 -15.57 4.53
C GLU A 120 -12.85 -14.65 3.98
N ILE A 121 -12.46 -14.88 2.72
CA ILE A 121 -11.46 -14.08 2.00
C ILE A 121 -12.09 -13.75 0.65
N VAL A 122 -12.45 -12.49 0.44
CA VAL A 122 -13.09 -12.02 -0.78
C VAL A 122 -12.30 -10.86 -1.38
N LYS A 123 -12.45 -10.64 -2.68
CA LYS A 123 -11.96 -9.41 -3.33
C LYS A 123 -13.12 -8.46 -3.54
N ASN A 124 -12.95 -7.20 -3.14
CA ASN A 124 -13.94 -6.16 -3.40
C ASN A 124 -13.83 -5.62 -4.84
N MET A 125 -14.68 -4.65 -5.19
CA MET A 125 -14.70 -4.04 -6.52
C MET A 125 -13.39 -3.33 -6.90
N ASN A 126 -12.56 -2.97 -5.93
CA ASN A 126 -11.24 -2.37 -6.12
C ASN A 126 -10.11 -3.42 -6.15
N ASN A 127 -10.43 -4.72 -6.24
CA ASN A 127 -9.49 -5.84 -6.16
C ASN A 127 -8.69 -5.93 -4.84
N GLN A 128 -9.19 -5.31 -3.77
CA GLN A 128 -8.59 -5.39 -2.44
C GLN A 128 -9.12 -6.62 -1.71
N PHE A 129 -8.29 -7.26 -0.88
CA PHE A 129 -8.75 -8.39 -0.09
C PHE A 129 -9.49 -7.92 1.17
N GLU A 130 -10.66 -8.48 1.40
CA GLU A 130 -11.37 -8.41 2.66
C GLU A 130 -11.26 -9.77 3.35
N ILE A 131 -10.64 -9.80 4.54
CA ILE A 131 -10.38 -10.99 5.33
C ILE A 131 -11.16 -10.87 6.64
N SER A 132 -12.03 -11.83 6.93
CA SER A 132 -12.92 -11.77 8.11
C SER A 132 -13.40 -13.15 8.57
N LEU A 133 -14.14 -13.19 9.69
CA LEU A 133 -14.91 -14.35 10.10
C LEU A 133 -16.38 -14.23 9.71
N ASN A 134 -16.87 -15.19 8.93
CA ASN A 134 -18.28 -15.33 8.61
C ASN A 134 -18.87 -16.56 9.30
N GLU A 135 -19.55 -16.33 10.43
CA GLU A 135 -20.13 -17.39 11.26
C GLU A 135 -21.65 -17.53 11.06
N THR A 136 -22.20 -16.91 10.01
CA THR A 136 -23.65 -16.91 9.75
C THR A 136 -24.19 -18.33 9.59
N ASN A 137 -23.46 -19.17 8.84
CA ASN A 137 -23.85 -20.55 8.53
C ASN A 137 -22.96 -21.59 9.25
N TYR A 138 -22.11 -21.16 10.19
CA TYR A 138 -21.22 -22.07 10.90
C TYR A 138 -21.98 -22.80 12.03
N GLN A 139 -21.92 -24.13 12.03
CA GLN A 139 -22.64 -25.00 12.97
C GLN A 139 -21.73 -25.69 14.00
N GLY A 140 -20.42 -25.49 13.93
CA GLY A 140 -19.49 -26.09 14.89
C GLY A 140 -19.45 -25.37 16.25
N SER A 141 -18.67 -25.91 17.18
CA SER A 141 -18.61 -25.44 18.57
C SER A 141 -17.70 -24.22 18.79
N TYR A 142 -16.91 -23.83 17.79
CA TYR A 142 -15.95 -22.72 17.92
C TYR A 142 -16.52 -21.35 17.55
N LYS A 143 -17.85 -21.18 17.57
CA LYS A 143 -18.48 -19.89 17.25
C LYS A 143 -17.98 -18.80 18.22
N GLY A 144 -17.63 -17.63 17.69
CA GLY A 144 -17.06 -16.52 18.45
C GLY A 144 -15.62 -16.72 18.91
N LYS A 145 -14.95 -17.82 18.52
CA LYS A 145 -13.54 -18.05 18.83
C LYS A 145 -12.64 -17.40 17.79
N ASP A 146 -11.47 -16.99 18.22
CA ASP A 146 -10.42 -16.48 17.37
C ASP A 146 -9.72 -17.57 16.55
N THR A 147 -9.04 -17.15 15.48
CA THR A 147 -8.22 -18.02 14.63
C THR A 147 -7.20 -17.20 13.84
N ASN A 148 -6.38 -17.86 13.04
CA ASN A 148 -5.33 -17.25 12.24
C ASN A 148 -5.66 -17.29 10.74
N CYS A 149 -5.28 -16.23 10.03
CA CYS A 149 -5.11 -16.25 8.58
C CYS A 149 -3.69 -15.77 8.26
N ILE A 150 -3.01 -16.42 7.33
CA ILE A 150 -1.66 -16.04 6.90
C ILE A 150 -1.56 -15.94 5.39
N SER A 151 -0.60 -15.16 4.89
CA SER A 151 -0.20 -15.21 3.48
C SER A 151 0.67 -16.44 3.16
N GLN A 152 1.09 -16.56 1.91
CA GLN A 152 2.30 -17.31 1.55
C GLN A 152 3.53 -16.82 2.31
N ILE A 153 4.57 -17.66 2.34
CA ILE A 153 5.87 -17.31 2.94
C ILE A 153 6.47 -16.11 2.18
N LEU A 154 6.98 -15.14 2.94
CA LEU A 154 7.63 -13.96 2.40
C LEU A 154 9.07 -14.26 1.98
N GLU A 155 9.47 -13.77 0.81
CA GLU A 155 10.85 -13.89 0.34
C GLU A 155 11.77 -13.02 1.20
N ARG A 156 12.92 -13.58 1.60
CA ARG A 156 13.74 -12.98 2.65
C ARG A 156 14.53 -11.76 2.20
N ASP A 157 14.90 -11.70 0.93
CA ASP A 157 15.69 -10.64 0.30
C ASP A 157 14.84 -9.42 -0.13
N LYS A 158 13.51 -9.52 -0.05
CA LYS A 158 12.58 -8.47 -0.47
C LYS A 158 12.19 -7.53 0.67
N LYS A 159 11.82 -6.30 0.30
CA LYS A 159 11.18 -5.33 1.18
C LYS A 159 9.72 -5.21 0.79
N TYR A 160 8.83 -5.49 1.74
CA TYR A 160 7.40 -5.45 1.54
C TYR A 160 6.78 -4.24 2.22
N ILE A 161 5.78 -3.66 1.55
CA ILE A 161 4.85 -2.70 2.14
C ILE A 161 3.44 -3.27 2.02
N PHE A 162 2.75 -3.41 3.15
CA PHE A 162 1.33 -3.78 3.19
C PHE A 162 0.54 -2.62 3.79
N ARG A 163 -0.52 -2.20 3.10
CA ARG A 163 -1.43 -1.15 3.59
C ARG A 163 -2.77 -1.76 3.96
N ILE A 164 -3.08 -1.76 5.25
CA ILE A 164 -4.23 -2.43 5.83
C ILE A 164 -5.15 -1.41 6.49
N GLN A 165 -6.43 -1.49 6.20
CA GLN A 165 -7.49 -0.77 6.90
C GLN A 165 -8.35 -1.78 7.68
N PHE A 166 -9.02 -1.32 8.73
CA PHE A 166 -9.88 -2.15 9.57
C PHE A 166 -11.32 -1.64 9.47
N GLU A 167 -12.27 -2.56 9.42
CA GLU A 167 -13.70 -2.26 9.49
C GLU A 167 -14.30 -3.08 10.64
N LYS A 168 -14.96 -2.39 11.58
CA LYS A 168 -15.65 -3.03 12.70
C LYS A 168 -17.15 -3.11 12.47
N ARG A 169 -17.79 -4.16 13.00
CA ARG A 169 -19.26 -4.21 13.12
C ARG A 169 -19.80 -4.02 14.53
N ASN A 170 -19.10 -4.50 15.56
CA ASN A 170 -19.53 -4.41 16.96
C ASN A 170 -18.39 -3.91 17.86
N ASP A 171 -18.60 -3.70 19.16
CA ASP A 171 -17.53 -3.39 20.14
C ASP A 171 -17.60 -4.40 21.31
N PRO A 172 -16.47 -4.74 21.99
CA PRO A 172 -15.09 -4.30 21.73
C PRO A 172 -14.38 -5.18 20.70
N ASN A 173 -13.57 -4.54 19.83
CA ASN A 173 -12.82 -5.25 18.79
C ASN A 173 -11.32 -5.06 18.93
N TYR A 174 -10.63 -6.16 18.72
CA TYR A 174 -9.19 -6.31 18.86
C TYR A 174 -8.62 -6.81 17.54
N PHE A 175 -7.65 -6.09 17.01
CA PHE A 175 -6.97 -6.45 15.77
C PHE A 175 -5.50 -6.68 16.05
N MET A 176 -4.94 -7.73 15.44
CA MET A 176 -3.51 -7.94 15.43
C MET A 176 -3.05 -8.24 14.01
N ILE A 177 -2.00 -7.52 13.60
CA ILE A 177 -1.31 -7.71 12.33
C ILE A 177 0.18 -7.87 12.58
N GLY A 178 0.87 -8.61 11.72
CA GLY A 178 2.32 -8.71 11.79
C GLY A 178 2.83 -9.93 11.05
N LEU A 179 3.75 -10.65 11.67
CA LEU A 179 4.31 -11.88 11.13
C LEU A 179 4.03 -13.08 12.04
N MET A 180 3.91 -14.24 11.43
CA MET A 180 3.76 -15.53 12.11
C MET A 180 4.64 -16.58 11.43
N LYS A 181 5.18 -17.54 12.19
CA LYS A 181 5.86 -18.71 11.63
C LYS A 181 4.82 -19.68 11.06
N ASN A 182 4.99 -20.09 9.82
CA ASN A 182 4.08 -21.01 9.15
C ASN A 182 3.96 -22.36 9.89
N GLU A 183 5.03 -22.86 10.51
CA GLU A 183 4.99 -24.09 11.32
C GLU A 183 3.99 -24.04 12.49
N ASN A 184 3.71 -22.85 13.02
CA ASN A 184 2.81 -22.64 14.15
C ASN A 184 1.35 -22.42 13.72
N PHE A 185 1.10 -22.22 12.43
CA PHE A 185 -0.14 -21.67 11.87
C PHE A 185 -1.43 -22.36 12.34
N ASN A 186 -1.38 -23.69 12.50
CA ASN A 186 -2.52 -24.52 12.88
C ASN A 186 -2.52 -24.94 14.36
N ARG A 187 -1.46 -24.63 15.11
CA ARG A 187 -1.28 -25.12 16.49
C ARG A 187 -1.45 -24.00 17.52
N ASP A 188 -0.90 -22.82 17.21
CA ASP A 188 -0.77 -21.72 18.15
C ASP A 188 -1.36 -20.43 17.55
N TYR A 189 -1.72 -19.46 18.38
CA TYR A 189 -2.05 -18.13 17.89
C TYR A 189 -0.79 -17.39 17.43
N GLY A 190 -0.86 -16.69 16.30
CA GLY A 190 0.31 -16.01 15.72
C GLY A 190 0.95 -14.96 16.62
N TYR A 191 0.18 -14.33 17.50
CA TYR A 191 0.72 -13.36 18.46
C TYR A 191 1.72 -14.00 19.46
N ASN A 192 1.70 -15.33 19.65
CA ASN A 192 2.67 -16.03 20.49
C ASN A 192 4.10 -15.94 19.93
N ASP A 193 4.27 -15.68 18.63
CA ASP A 193 5.58 -15.52 18.00
C ASP A 193 6.24 -14.15 18.26
N LYS A 194 5.55 -13.24 18.97
CA LYS A 194 6.07 -11.91 19.36
C LYS A 194 6.55 -11.05 18.19
N MET A 195 5.84 -11.09 17.07
CA MET A 195 6.09 -10.28 15.87
C MET A 195 4.81 -9.59 15.38
N SER A 196 3.91 -9.23 16.29
CA SER A 196 2.61 -8.64 15.98
C SER A 196 2.42 -7.27 16.64
N TYR A 197 1.64 -6.44 15.99
CA TYR A 197 1.16 -5.16 16.47
C TYR A 197 -0.28 -5.34 16.92
N TYR A 198 -0.56 -5.02 18.18
CA TYR A 198 -1.87 -5.19 18.79
C TYR A 198 -2.55 -3.83 19.01
N LEU A 199 -3.71 -3.66 18.40
CA LEU A 199 -4.58 -2.50 18.56
C LEU A 199 -6.01 -2.89 18.91
N GLY A 200 -6.72 -2.00 19.60
CA GLY A 200 -8.17 -2.04 19.76
C GLY A 200 -8.83 -0.86 19.05
N LEU A 201 -10.08 -1.02 18.67
CA LEU A 201 -10.92 0.10 18.24
C LEU A 201 -11.82 0.53 19.41
N GLU A 202 -11.63 1.74 19.90
CA GLU A 202 -12.41 2.33 21.01
C GLU A 202 -12.88 3.73 20.58
N ASN A 203 -14.18 4.01 20.68
CA ASN A 203 -14.77 5.32 20.32
C ASN A 203 -14.31 5.83 18.93
N ASN A 204 -14.36 4.95 17.93
CA ASN A 204 -13.97 5.23 16.53
C ASN A 204 -12.51 5.67 16.38
N LYS A 205 -11.65 5.25 17.31
CA LYS A 205 -10.22 5.46 17.24
C LYS A 205 -9.46 4.16 17.47
N MET A 206 -8.38 3.98 16.73
CA MET A 206 -7.40 2.93 16.98
C MET A 206 -6.52 3.30 18.16
N LYS A 207 -6.48 2.41 19.14
CA LYS A 207 -5.67 2.50 20.35
C LYS A 207 -4.68 1.35 20.37
N TYR A 208 -3.42 1.66 20.59
CA TYR A 208 -2.40 0.66 20.82
C TYR A 208 -2.63 -0.08 22.16
N ASN A 209 -2.58 -1.42 22.13
CA ASN A 209 -2.75 -2.27 23.32
C ASN A 209 -1.46 -2.98 23.77
N GLY A 210 -0.50 -3.21 22.86
CA GLY A 210 0.83 -3.75 23.17
C GLY A 210 0.88 -5.21 23.66
N GLY A 211 2.07 -5.65 24.08
CA GLY A 211 2.34 -7.01 24.57
C GLY A 211 2.62 -8.09 23.50
N GLN A 212 2.72 -7.73 22.21
CA GLN A 212 2.87 -8.68 21.09
C GLN A 212 4.11 -8.48 20.19
N GLY A 213 5.06 -7.63 20.60
CA GLY A 213 6.42 -7.56 20.05
C GLY A 213 6.73 -6.36 19.15
N ILE A 214 5.75 -5.83 18.39
CA ILE A 214 5.90 -4.54 17.67
C ILE A 214 5.50 -3.40 18.60
N GLU A 215 6.47 -2.90 19.38
CA GLU A 215 6.19 -2.02 20.54
C GLU A 215 7.27 -0.96 20.80
N LYS A 216 8.28 -0.87 19.94
CA LYS A 216 9.35 0.13 20.05
C LYS A 216 8.91 1.40 19.32
N PHE A 217 8.39 2.36 20.06
CA PHE A 217 7.95 3.65 19.52
C PHE A 217 9.16 4.47 19.07
N VAL A 218 9.24 4.75 17.78
CA VAL A 218 10.29 5.60 17.18
C VAL A 218 9.73 7.00 16.90
N LYS A 219 8.44 7.11 16.60
CA LYS A 219 7.73 8.37 16.42
C LYS A 219 6.30 8.26 16.98
N GLY A 220 5.82 9.31 17.63
CA GLY A 220 4.53 9.31 18.33
C GLY A 220 4.62 8.64 19.72
N ASP A 221 3.47 8.46 20.37
CA ASP A 221 3.39 7.89 21.71
C ASP A 221 2.25 6.86 21.86
N ARG A 222 2.32 6.04 22.92
CA ARG A 222 1.35 4.97 23.22
C ARG A 222 -0.09 5.44 23.43
N LYS A 223 -0.29 6.71 23.77
CA LYS A 223 -1.59 7.33 24.01
C LYS A 223 -2.17 7.95 22.73
N GLN A 224 -1.37 8.05 21.67
CA GLN A 224 -1.84 8.51 20.38
C GLN A 224 -2.96 7.60 19.89
N LEU A 225 -4.08 8.21 19.55
CA LEU A 225 -5.24 7.56 18.98
C LEU A 225 -5.30 7.90 17.50
N LEU A 226 -5.32 6.89 16.62
CA LEU A 226 -5.48 7.09 15.18
C LEU A 226 -6.97 7.05 14.83
N ASP A 227 -7.39 7.73 13.76
CA ASP A 227 -8.77 7.63 13.26
C ASP A 227 -9.07 6.18 12.82
N GLU A 228 -10.28 5.67 13.05
CA GLU A 228 -10.67 4.31 12.62
C GLU A 228 -10.51 4.07 11.11
N ASN A 229 -10.63 5.12 10.30
CA ASN A 229 -10.45 5.03 8.85
C ASN A 229 -8.98 5.14 8.43
N SER A 230 -8.07 5.33 9.38
CA SER A 230 -6.64 5.41 9.06
C SER A 230 -6.17 4.07 8.51
N THR A 231 -5.31 4.14 7.50
CA THR A 231 -4.63 2.97 6.96
C THR A 231 -3.34 2.77 7.73
N LEU A 232 -3.07 1.55 8.19
CA LEU A 232 -1.77 1.18 8.74
C LEU A 232 -0.89 0.64 7.63
N GLU A 233 0.34 1.12 7.58
CA GLU A 233 1.38 0.58 6.71
C GLU A 233 2.29 -0.33 7.53
N LEU A 234 2.30 -1.61 7.22
CA LEU A 234 3.24 -2.60 7.75
C LEU A 234 4.37 -2.76 6.75
N ARG A 235 5.60 -2.43 7.16
CA ARG A 235 6.81 -2.63 6.35
C ARG A 235 7.59 -3.81 6.89
N VAL A 236 8.07 -4.67 6.00
CA VAL A 236 8.76 -5.92 6.35
C VAL A 236 10.01 -6.09 5.50
N TRP A 237 11.16 -6.25 6.14
CA TRP A 237 12.40 -6.65 5.48
C TRP A 237 13.14 -7.69 6.34
N LEU A 238 13.09 -8.95 5.91
CA LEU A 238 13.61 -10.07 6.71
C LEU A 238 15.14 -10.15 6.71
N GLU A 239 15.81 -9.65 5.66
CA GLU A 239 17.28 -9.59 5.58
C GLU A 239 17.86 -8.17 5.64
N GLY A 240 17.13 -7.28 6.31
CA GLY A 240 17.68 -6.23 7.18
C GLY A 240 16.99 -6.16 8.56
N LYS A 241 16.20 -7.20 8.88
CA LYS A 241 15.43 -7.46 10.11
C LYS A 241 14.73 -6.23 10.69
N GLN A 242 13.99 -5.57 9.82
CA GLN A 242 13.11 -4.44 10.11
C GLN A 242 11.66 -4.90 9.94
N VAL A 243 10.86 -4.67 10.98
CA VAL A 243 9.39 -4.77 10.93
C VAL A 243 8.84 -3.55 11.64
N GLU A 244 8.01 -2.79 10.96
CA GLU A 244 7.47 -1.53 11.46
C GLU A 244 6.04 -1.28 11.02
N VAL A 245 5.28 -0.63 11.88
CA VAL A 245 3.91 -0.19 11.65
C VAL A 245 3.87 1.32 11.71
N LEU A 246 3.30 1.94 10.67
CA LEU A 246 3.17 3.37 10.52
C LEU A 246 1.72 3.74 10.26
N ASN A 247 1.32 4.97 10.61
CA ASN A 247 0.07 5.53 10.12
C ASN A 247 0.28 6.12 8.72
N TYR A 248 -0.43 5.60 7.73
CA TYR A 248 -0.37 6.09 6.35
C TYR A 248 -1.57 7.01 6.06
N PRO A 249 -1.39 8.12 5.33
CA PRO A 249 -0.15 8.63 4.71
C PRO A 249 0.63 9.65 5.55
N ASP A 250 0.19 9.91 6.79
CA ASP A 250 0.71 11.00 7.62
C ASP A 250 2.11 10.72 8.21
N TYR A 251 2.43 9.45 8.47
CA TYR A 251 3.69 8.98 9.05
C TYR A 251 4.10 9.73 10.32
N SER A 252 3.15 10.30 11.07
CA SER A 252 3.39 10.93 12.37
C SER A 252 3.61 9.91 13.49
N TYR A 253 3.27 8.65 13.25
CA TYR A 253 3.33 7.54 14.18
C TYR A 253 4.13 6.39 13.56
N LYS A 254 5.11 5.86 14.30
CA LYS A 254 5.98 4.77 13.87
C LYS A 254 6.35 3.88 15.04
N VAL A 255 6.04 2.60 14.93
CA VAL A 255 6.37 1.57 15.93
C VAL A 255 7.11 0.42 15.26
N GLU A 256 8.26 0.05 15.83
CA GLU A 256 9.11 -1.03 15.34
C GLU A 256 9.02 -2.26 16.24
N ILE A 257 9.42 -3.41 15.72
CA ILE A 257 9.70 -4.60 16.53
C ILE A 257 10.73 -4.30 17.63
N GLN A 258 10.49 -4.79 18.84
CA GLN A 258 11.46 -4.66 19.93
C GLN A 258 12.75 -5.41 19.60
N ASP A 259 13.87 -4.87 20.08
CA ASP A 259 15.19 -5.44 19.78
C ASP A 259 15.32 -6.88 20.29
N GLU A 260 14.66 -7.22 21.42
CA GLU A 260 14.63 -8.58 21.98
C GLU A 260 13.84 -9.60 21.17
N TYR A 261 13.06 -9.19 20.16
CA TYR A 261 12.33 -10.11 19.28
C TYR A 261 12.86 -10.12 17.85
N LYS A 262 13.87 -9.31 17.52
CA LYS A 262 14.46 -9.28 16.17
C LYS A 262 15.05 -10.62 15.76
N GLN A 263 15.50 -11.47 16.69
CA GLN A 263 15.97 -12.81 16.33
C GLN A 263 14.85 -13.69 15.73
N ASN A 264 13.58 -13.42 16.05
CA ASN A 264 12.44 -14.16 15.49
C ASN A 264 12.28 -13.91 13.99
N LEU A 265 12.81 -12.81 13.45
CA LEU A 265 12.82 -12.51 12.01
C LEU A 265 13.80 -13.38 11.21
N SER A 266 14.61 -14.20 11.89
CA SER A 266 15.54 -15.15 11.25
C SER A 266 14.85 -16.39 10.71
N GLN A 267 13.58 -16.62 11.05
CA GLN A 267 12.86 -17.82 10.64
C GLN A 267 12.63 -17.84 9.12
N LYS A 268 12.67 -19.04 8.53
CA LYS A 268 12.62 -19.22 7.08
C LYS A 268 11.22 -19.17 6.50
N ASP A 269 10.21 -19.34 7.34
CA ASP A 269 8.83 -19.60 6.97
C ASP A 269 7.88 -18.52 7.52
N LEU A 270 8.32 -17.26 7.53
CA LEU A 270 7.51 -16.15 8.01
C LEU A 270 6.48 -15.73 6.97
N CYS A 271 5.23 -15.58 7.43
CA CYS A 271 4.11 -15.13 6.62
C CYS A 271 3.52 -13.85 7.22
N LEU A 272 2.88 -13.02 6.37
CA LEU A 272 2.00 -11.95 6.84
C LEU A 272 0.85 -12.58 7.63
N TYR A 273 0.56 -12.04 8.80
CA TYR A 273 -0.38 -12.59 9.76
C TYR A 273 -1.55 -11.64 10.05
N PHE A 274 -2.75 -12.22 10.07
CA PHE A 274 -4.00 -11.59 10.48
C PHE A 274 -4.64 -12.41 11.61
N TYR A 275 -4.86 -11.77 12.75
CA TYR A 275 -5.61 -12.34 13.87
C TYR A 275 -7.10 -12.09 13.66
N LEU A 276 -7.89 -13.15 13.52
CA LEU A 276 -9.32 -13.00 13.25
C LEU A 276 -10.11 -13.29 14.52
N TYR A 277 -10.79 -12.27 15.04
CA TYR A 277 -11.70 -12.33 16.18
C TYR A 277 -12.94 -11.49 15.86
N GLY A 278 -14.08 -11.85 16.44
CA GLY A 278 -15.34 -11.17 16.19
C GLY A 278 -15.98 -11.56 14.86
N HIS A 279 -17.32 -11.60 14.83
CA HIS A 279 -18.06 -11.86 13.61
C HIS A 279 -18.05 -10.62 12.72
N GLN A 280 -17.63 -10.78 11.45
CA GLN A 280 -17.63 -9.75 10.41
C GLN A 280 -16.75 -8.52 10.68
N ASP A 281 -15.82 -8.60 11.64
CA ASP A 281 -14.71 -7.67 11.68
C ASP A 281 -13.75 -7.98 10.53
N LYS A 282 -13.35 -6.95 9.79
CA LYS A 282 -12.62 -7.11 8.54
C LYS A 282 -11.26 -6.44 8.58
N TYR A 283 -10.29 -7.13 8.01
CA TYR A 283 -9.06 -6.57 7.51
C TYR A 283 -9.22 -6.31 6.02
N ILE A 284 -8.97 -5.08 5.59
CA ILE A 284 -8.99 -4.68 4.19
C ILE A 284 -7.54 -4.43 3.76
N LEU A 285 -6.94 -5.40 3.05
CA LEU A 285 -5.62 -5.24 2.47
C LEU A 285 -5.74 -4.45 1.17
N LYS A 286 -5.45 -3.15 1.25
CA LYS A 286 -5.62 -2.20 0.14
C LYS A 286 -4.49 -2.30 -0.86
N GLU A 287 -3.27 -2.48 -0.36
CA GLU A 287 -2.07 -2.56 -1.18
C GLU A 287 -1.07 -3.56 -0.60
N ALA A 288 -0.32 -4.20 -1.49
CA ALA A 288 0.84 -5.01 -1.15
C ALA A 288 1.90 -4.77 -2.23
N LEU A 289 3.06 -4.28 -1.83
CA LEU A 289 4.12 -3.82 -2.73
C LEU A 289 5.45 -4.48 -2.36
N ILE A 290 6.27 -4.76 -3.37
CA ILE A 290 7.71 -4.98 -3.22
C ILE A 290 8.42 -3.69 -3.65
N VAL A 291 9.33 -3.20 -2.81
CA VAL A 291 10.04 -1.93 -3.03
C VAL A 291 11.55 -2.10 -2.92
N GLU A 292 12.32 -1.23 -3.58
CA GLU A 292 13.78 -1.21 -3.39
C GLU A 292 14.19 -0.58 -2.04
N GLN A 293 13.42 0.41 -1.57
CA GLN A 293 13.68 1.21 -0.36
C GLN A 293 12.37 1.57 0.35
N PHE A 294 12.44 1.84 1.65
CA PHE A 294 11.31 2.22 2.51
C PHE A 294 11.18 3.74 2.68
#